data_AF-A0A0D1YFB6-F1
#
_entry.id   AF-A0A0D1YFB6-F1
#
_cell.length_a   1.000
_cell.length_b   1.000
_cell.length_c   1.000
_cell.angle_alpha   90.00
_cell.angle_beta   90.00
_cell.angle_gamma   90.00
#
_symmetry.space_group_name_H-M   'P 1'
#
loop_
_entity.id
_entity.type
_entity.pdbx_description
1 polymer ?
#
loop_
_entity_poly.entity_id
_entity_poly.type
_entity_poly.pdbx_seq_one_letter_code
_entity_poly.pdbx_strand_id
1 'polypeptide(L)'
;MSSFRNASPGNDFINAGGITDTFKTILRAGGGWGTVSGPGLFMVRVVLSGTIASVFMGMTGASIGALIWDTATIPFIFSACSGFVLGAVGFYRDAVRKSLRSLDRYPRLLQLHLDANFPHRGFDTWPSTRFRSAYFGSTWVLRSMLVASWLTASNAIDRILEAEEETILAPFTRVIELGAETNEE
;
A
#
# COMPACT_ATOMS: atom_id res chain seq x y z
N MET A 1 48.32 6.24 -8.18
CA MET A 1 47.46 5.10 -7.80
C MET A 1 46.04 5.61 -7.55
N SER A 2 45.22 5.66 -8.58
CA SER A 2 43.80 6.02 -8.51
C SER A 2 42.98 4.72 -8.45
N SER A 3 42.40 4.45 -7.28
CA SER A 3 41.50 3.32 -7.07
C SER A 3 40.14 3.65 -7.69
N PHE A 4 39.80 2.98 -8.79
CA PHE A 4 38.46 2.98 -9.34
C PHE A 4 37.55 2.19 -8.39
N ARG A 5 36.78 2.91 -7.57
CA ARG A 5 35.63 2.33 -6.86
C ARG A 5 34.58 1.95 -7.90
N ASN A 6 34.42 0.65 -8.08
CA ASN A 6 33.38 0.00 -8.86
C ASN A 6 32.01 0.37 -8.26
N ALA A 7 31.35 1.39 -8.81
CA ALA A 7 29.98 1.71 -8.48
C ALA A 7 29.10 0.72 -9.24
N SER A 8 28.64 -0.33 -8.56
CA SER A 8 27.68 -1.28 -9.09
C SER A 8 26.32 -0.58 -9.26
N PRO A 9 25.81 -0.32 -10.48
CA PRO A 9 24.59 0.47 -10.69
C PRO A 9 23.29 -0.33 -10.46
N GLY A 10 23.36 -1.51 -9.84
CA GLY A 10 22.29 -2.50 -9.87
C GLY A 10 21.42 -2.61 -8.62
N ASN A 11 21.81 -2.00 -7.49
CA ASN A 11 21.18 -2.31 -6.20
C ASN A 11 20.13 -1.28 -5.73
N ASP A 12 20.11 -0.09 -6.33
CA ASP A 12 19.17 0.98 -5.94
C ASP A 12 17.77 0.80 -6.55
N PHE A 13 17.64 -0.04 -7.58
CA PHE A 13 16.36 -0.33 -8.24
C PHE A 13 15.48 -1.31 -7.47
N ILE A 14 16.03 -2.03 -6.49
CA ILE A 14 15.30 -3.02 -5.66
C ILE A 14 15.07 -2.49 -4.24
N ASN A 15 15.16 -1.18 -4.03
CA ASN A 15 14.72 -0.59 -2.78
C ASN A 15 13.32 0.02 -2.98
N ALA A 16 12.29 -0.68 -2.50
CA ALA A 16 10.88 -0.27 -2.64
C ALA A 16 10.60 1.15 -2.11
N GLY A 17 11.45 1.67 -1.21
CA GLY A 17 11.43 3.06 -0.76
C GLY A 17 11.81 4.06 -1.85
N GLY A 18 12.89 3.80 -2.59
CA GLY A 18 13.41 4.71 -3.63
C GLY A 18 12.45 4.87 -4.81
N ILE A 19 11.77 3.78 -5.22
CA ILE A 19 10.76 3.85 -6.27
C ILE A 19 9.56 4.69 -5.80
N THR A 20 9.12 4.51 -4.56
CA THR A 20 8.00 5.26 -3.98
C THR A 20 8.30 6.77 -3.95
N ASP A 21 9.50 7.17 -3.57
CA ASP A 21 9.89 8.58 -3.50
C ASP A 21 10.14 9.20 -4.88
N THR A 22 10.68 8.42 -5.81
CA THR A 22 10.79 8.83 -7.22
C THR A 22 9.40 9.04 -7.84
N PHE A 23 8.44 8.15 -7.56
CA PHE A 23 7.05 8.30 -8.02
C PHE A 23 6.34 9.48 -7.36
N LYS A 24 6.53 9.72 -6.05
CA LYS A 24 6.01 10.93 -5.39
C LYS A 24 6.56 12.20 -6.04
N THR A 25 7.85 12.18 -6.38
CA THR A 25 8.53 13.29 -7.06
C THR A 25 7.99 13.49 -8.46
N ILE A 26 7.77 12.41 -9.22
CA ILE A 26 7.17 12.44 -10.57
C ILE A 26 5.70 12.88 -10.53
N LEU A 27 4.92 12.46 -9.53
CA LEU A 27 3.53 12.89 -9.38
C LEU A 27 3.42 14.37 -9.01
N ARG A 28 4.35 14.85 -8.18
CA ARG A 28 4.46 16.26 -7.83
C ARG A 28 4.93 17.11 -9.02
N ALA A 29 5.89 16.60 -9.80
CA ALA A 29 6.47 17.29 -10.95
C ALA A 29 5.60 17.22 -12.21
N GLY A 30 4.87 16.12 -12.42
CA GLY A 30 4.10 15.85 -13.63
C GLY A 30 2.61 16.25 -13.57
N GLY A 31 2.07 16.55 -12.38
CA GLY A 31 0.63 16.81 -12.24
C GLY A 31 0.21 17.93 -11.28
N GLY A 32 1.10 18.57 -10.52
CA GLY A 32 0.71 19.65 -9.60
C GLY A 32 -0.14 19.19 -8.38
N TRP A 33 -0.17 17.89 -8.07
CA TRP A 33 -0.89 17.34 -6.91
C TRP A 33 -0.06 17.52 -5.64
N GLY A 34 -0.13 18.73 -5.06
CA GLY A 34 0.70 19.20 -3.94
C GLY A 34 0.48 18.55 -2.57
N THR A 35 -0.40 17.57 -2.42
CA THR A 35 -0.58 16.78 -1.19
C THR A 35 -1.20 15.44 -1.59
N VAL A 36 -0.50 14.33 -1.32
CA VAL A 36 -0.95 12.97 -1.66
C VAL A 36 -2.21 12.62 -0.85
N SER A 37 -3.38 12.86 -1.42
CA SER A 37 -4.66 12.35 -0.95
C SER A 37 -4.80 10.85 -1.28
N GLY A 38 -5.73 10.15 -0.61
CA GLY A 38 -5.94 8.70 -0.73
C GLY A 38 -5.94 8.12 -2.15
N PRO A 39 -6.49 8.80 -3.17
CA PRO A 39 -6.43 8.34 -4.56
C PRO A 39 -5.00 8.26 -5.14
N GLY A 40 -4.13 9.21 -4.81
CA GLY A 40 -2.73 9.20 -5.28
C GLY A 40 -1.92 8.07 -4.64
N LEU A 41 -2.15 7.79 -3.35
CA LEU A 41 -1.51 6.67 -2.65
C LEU A 41 -1.97 5.31 -3.21
N PHE A 42 -3.26 5.19 -3.55
CA PHE A 42 -3.81 4.01 -4.24
C PHE A 42 -3.10 3.77 -5.57
N MET A 43 -2.94 4.82 -6.37
CA MET A 43 -2.31 4.74 -7.69
C MET A 43 -0.85 4.26 -7.59
N VAL A 44 -0.08 4.79 -6.64
CA VAL A 44 1.32 4.36 -6.44
C VAL A 44 1.39 2.89 -6.05
N ARG A 45 0.58 2.46 -5.08
CA ARG A 45 0.61 1.08 -4.58
C ARG A 45 0.14 0.06 -5.62
N VAL A 46 -0.88 0.39 -6.42
CA VAL A 46 -1.37 -0.51 -7.47
C VAL A 46 -0.37 -0.62 -8.62
N VAL A 47 0.28 0.48 -9.01
CA VAL A 47 1.31 0.49 -10.05
C VAL A 47 2.54 -0.30 -9.60
N LEU A 48 3.00 -0.10 -8.37
CA LEU A 48 4.11 -0.88 -7.79
C LEU A 48 3.79 -2.38 -7.77
N SER A 49 2.64 -2.75 -7.20
CA SER A 49 2.23 -4.16 -7.11
C SER A 49 2.05 -4.80 -8.48
N GLY A 50 1.44 -4.08 -9.43
CA GLY A 50 1.28 -4.54 -10.80
C GLY A 50 2.61 -4.70 -11.51
N THR A 51 3.54 -3.75 -11.35
CA THR A 51 4.85 -3.79 -12.02
C THR A 51 5.69 -4.96 -11.54
N ILE A 52 5.71 -5.24 -10.23
CA ILE A 52 6.42 -6.39 -9.67
C ILE A 52 5.87 -7.69 -10.26
N ALA A 53 4.54 -7.87 -10.24
CA ALA A 53 3.90 -9.06 -10.80
C ALA A 53 4.13 -9.18 -12.32
N SER A 54 4.11 -8.06 -13.04
CA SER A 54 4.41 -7.98 -14.47
C SER A 54 5.84 -8.43 -14.79
N VAL A 55 6.82 -8.06 -13.97
CA VAL A 55 8.22 -8.44 -14.20
C VAL A 55 8.39 -9.95 -14.01
N PHE A 56 7.87 -10.52 -12.94
CA PHE A 56 7.95 -11.96 -12.70
C PHE A 56 7.21 -12.76 -13.79
N MET A 57 5.96 -12.42 -14.07
CA MET A 57 5.17 -13.11 -15.09
C MET A 57 5.76 -12.90 -16.49
N GLY A 58 6.30 -11.71 -16.76
CA GLY A 58 7.05 -11.36 -17.98
C GLY A 58 8.24 -12.29 -18.18
N MET A 59 9.13 -12.38 -17.20
CA MET A 59 10.30 -13.27 -17.25
C MET A 59 9.90 -14.73 -17.43
N THR A 60 8.87 -15.21 -16.74
CA THR A 60 8.37 -16.59 -16.91
C THR A 60 7.83 -16.83 -18.33
N GLY A 61 7.03 -15.90 -18.86
CA GLY A 61 6.47 -16.01 -20.21
C GLY A 61 7.52 -15.90 -21.31
N ALA A 62 8.54 -15.07 -21.13
CA ALA A 62 9.66 -14.98 -22.06
C ALA A 62 10.45 -16.29 -22.12
N SER A 63 10.72 -16.90 -20.96
CA SER A 63 11.43 -18.17 -20.87
C SER A 63 10.66 -19.32 -21.54
N ILE A 64 9.35 -19.40 -21.32
CA ILE A 64 8.50 -20.41 -21.97
C ILE A 64 8.37 -20.12 -23.48
N GLY A 65 8.21 -18.86 -23.85
CA GLY A 65 8.10 -18.40 -25.23
C GLY A 65 9.33 -18.73 -26.08
N ALA A 66 10.52 -18.48 -25.52
CA ALA A 66 11.79 -18.80 -26.16
C ALA A 66 11.95 -20.31 -26.41
N LEU A 67 11.46 -21.17 -25.50
CA LEU A 67 11.57 -22.62 -25.64
C LEU A 67 10.65 -23.23 -26.69
N ILE A 68 9.50 -22.61 -26.96
CA ILE A 68 8.45 -23.18 -27.83
C ILE A 68 8.45 -22.56 -29.23
N TRP A 69 8.67 -21.25 -29.32
CA TRP A 69 8.46 -20.47 -30.55
C TRP A 69 9.73 -19.78 -31.07
N ASP A 70 10.88 -19.95 -30.42
CA ASP A 70 12.12 -19.18 -30.67
C ASP A 70 11.92 -17.65 -30.63
N THR A 71 10.78 -17.17 -30.14
CA THR A 71 10.47 -15.75 -29.93
C THR A 71 10.12 -15.49 -28.47
N ALA A 72 10.97 -14.70 -27.81
CA ALA A 72 10.80 -14.35 -26.40
C ALA A 72 9.90 -13.11 -26.21
N THR A 73 9.78 -12.25 -27.22
CA THR A 73 9.21 -10.89 -27.09
C THR A 73 7.69 -10.88 -27.03
N ILE A 74 7.01 -11.62 -27.91
CA ILE A 74 5.53 -11.68 -27.91
C ILE A 74 5.00 -12.36 -26.63
N PRO A 75 5.55 -13.51 -26.20
CA PRO A 75 5.13 -14.16 -24.96
C PRO A 75 5.45 -13.33 -23.72
N PHE A 76 6.58 -12.61 -23.70
CA PHE A 76 6.91 -11.66 -22.64
C PHE A 76 5.86 -10.56 -22.50
N ILE A 77 5.46 -9.91 -23.59
CA ILE A 77 4.47 -8.81 -23.54
C ILE A 77 3.14 -9.33 -22.99
N PHE A 78 2.66 -10.46 -23.51
CA PHE A 78 1.38 -11.01 -23.09
C PHE A 78 1.39 -11.43 -21.61
N SER A 79 2.45 -12.10 -21.17
CA SER A 79 2.57 -12.53 -19.78
C SER A 79 2.82 -11.37 -18.82
N ALA A 80 3.60 -10.35 -19.22
CA ALA A 80 3.83 -9.14 -18.45
C ALA A 80 2.52 -8.37 -18.23
N CYS A 81 1.74 -8.11 -19.30
CA CYS A 81 0.43 -7.46 -19.19
C CYS A 81 -0.53 -8.26 -18.29
N SER A 82 -0.56 -9.58 -18.44
CA SER A 82 -1.36 -10.45 -17.59
C SER A 82 -0.92 -10.38 -16.13
N GLY A 83 0.39 -10.39 -15.87
CA GLY A 83 0.97 -10.23 -14.54
C GLY A 83 0.62 -8.89 -13.91
N PHE A 84 0.67 -7.80 -14.69
CA PHE A 84 0.27 -6.47 -14.21
C PHE A 84 -1.19 -6.45 -13.78
N VAL A 85 -2.10 -6.97 -14.62
CA VAL A 85 -3.53 -7.01 -14.32
C VAL A 85 -3.79 -7.86 -13.07
N LEU A 86 -3.19 -9.04 -12.98
CA LEU A 86 -3.33 -9.91 -11.81
C LEU A 86 -2.79 -9.27 -10.53
N GLY A 87 -1.64 -8.60 -10.61
CA GLY A 87 -1.06 -7.85 -9.48
C GLY A 87 -1.95 -6.69 -9.03
N ALA A 88 -2.47 -5.90 -9.98
CA ALA A 88 -3.38 -4.80 -9.70
C ALA A 88 -4.70 -5.28 -9.07
N VAL A 89 -5.28 -6.35 -9.62
CA VAL A 89 -6.52 -6.97 -9.09
C VAL A 89 -6.27 -7.58 -7.71
N GLY A 90 -5.15 -8.28 -7.51
CA GLY A 90 -4.77 -8.84 -6.21
C GLY A 90 -4.65 -7.77 -5.13
N PHE A 91 -3.90 -6.71 -5.43
CA PHE A 91 -3.78 -5.55 -4.55
C PHE A 91 -5.13 -4.92 -4.22
N TYR A 92 -5.99 -4.70 -5.22
CA TYR A 92 -7.32 -4.13 -5.00
C TYR A 92 -8.18 -5.02 -4.09
N ARG A 93 -8.19 -6.33 -4.30
CA ARG A 93 -8.96 -7.27 -3.45
C ARG A 93 -8.47 -7.24 -2.00
N ASP A 94 -7.16 -7.17 -1.79
CA ASP A 94 -6.61 -7.09 -0.44
C ASP A 94 -6.85 -5.73 0.21
N ALA A 95 -6.79 -4.64 -0.55
CA ALA A 95 -7.16 -3.31 -0.07
C ALA A 95 -8.64 -3.25 0.33
N VAL A 96 -9.54 -3.88 -0.42
CA VAL A 96 -10.96 -4.00 -0.05
C VAL A 96 -11.11 -4.80 1.25
N ARG A 97 -10.44 -5.95 1.39
CA ARG A 97 -10.52 -6.75 2.62
C ARG A 97 -9.99 -6.00 3.84
N LYS A 98 -8.86 -5.31 3.70
CA LYS A 98 -8.23 -4.53 4.78
C LYS A 98 -9.09 -3.34 5.17
N SER A 99 -9.63 -2.60 4.20
CA SER A 99 -10.49 -1.45 4.46
C SER A 99 -11.82 -1.85 5.13
N LEU A 100 -12.45 -2.95 4.72
CA LEU A 100 -13.64 -3.48 5.40
C LEU A 100 -13.37 -3.89 6.84
N ARG A 101 -12.24 -4.58 7.09
CA ARG A 101 -11.85 -4.95 8.46
C ARG A 101 -11.52 -3.73 9.32
N SER A 102 -10.88 -2.72 8.74
CA SER A 102 -10.58 -1.46 9.41
C SER A 102 -11.84 -0.66 9.73
N LEU A 103 -12.86 -0.73 8.87
CA LEU A 103 -14.17 -0.12 9.10
C LEU A 103 -14.87 -0.72 10.31
N ASP A 104 -14.80 -2.04 10.48
CA ASP A 104 -15.40 -2.71 11.64
C ASP A 104 -14.66 -2.38 12.96
N ARG A 105 -13.36 -2.05 12.89
CA ARG A 105 -12.52 -1.73 14.08
C ARG A 105 -12.54 -0.24 14.45
N TYR A 106 -12.52 0.66 13.47
CA TYR A 106 -12.46 2.12 13.68
C TYR A 106 -13.48 2.87 12.80
N PRO A 107 -14.79 2.64 13.00
CA PRO A 107 -15.85 3.17 12.12
C PRO A 107 -15.89 4.70 12.09
N ARG A 108 -15.67 5.36 13.23
CA ARG A 108 -15.75 6.81 13.37
C ARG A 108 -14.57 7.55 12.69
N LEU A 109 -13.39 6.94 12.71
CA LEU A 109 -12.19 7.49 12.06
C LEU A 109 -12.32 7.42 10.53
N LEU A 110 -12.87 6.31 10.04
CA LEU A 110 -13.16 6.11 8.62
C LEU A 110 -14.32 6.97 8.13
N GLN A 111 -15.32 7.23 8.96
CA GLN A 111 -16.40 8.19 8.65
C GLN A 111 -15.84 9.59 8.38
N LEU A 112 -14.93 10.08 9.23
CA LEU A 112 -14.31 11.40 9.06
C LEU A 112 -13.50 11.49 7.75
N HIS A 113 -12.76 10.44 7.41
CA HIS A 113 -12.02 10.40 6.14
C HIS A 113 -12.90 10.18 4.91
N LEU A 114 -14.04 9.49 5.06
CA LEU A 114 -15.05 9.36 4.00
C LEU A 114 -15.70 10.71 3.71
N ASP A 115 -16.04 11.45 4.75
CA ASP A 115 -16.64 12.78 4.63
C ASP A 115 -15.65 13.78 4.01
N ALA A 116 -14.40 13.78 4.47
CA ALA A 116 -13.34 14.64 3.92
C ALA A 116 -13.01 14.33 2.44
N ASN A 117 -13.02 13.05 2.03
CA ASN A 117 -12.76 12.68 0.63
C ASN A 117 -13.98 12.87 -0.28
N PHE A 118 -15.20 12.76 0.25
CA PHE A 118 -16.44 12.76 -0.52
C PHE A 118 -17.53 13.63 0.14
N PRO A 119 -17.33 14.94 0.27
CA PRO A 119 -18.26 15.83 0.97
C PRO A 119 -19.66 15.84 0.32
N HIS A 120 -19.74 15.63 -0.99
CA HIS A 120 -20.98 15.58 -1.77
C HIS A 120 -21.94 14.44 -1.36
N ARG A 121 -21.47 13.42 -0.62
CA ARG A 121 -22.28 12.27 -0.18
C ARG A 121 -22.91 12.45 1.20
N GLY A 122 -22.45 13.43 1.99
CA GLY A 122 -22.99 13.74 3.32
C GLY A 122 -22.85 12.58 4.33
N PHE A 123 -21.67 11.96 4.40
CA PHE A 123 -21.43 10.81 5.27
C PHE A 123 -21.52 11.14 6.77
N ASP A 124 -21.39 12.41 7.16
CA ASP A 124 -21.68 12.89 8.52
C ASP A 124 -23.13 12.60 8.96
N THR A 125 -24.10 12.75 8.05
CA THR A 125 -25.54 12.58 8.37
C THR A 125 -25.96 11.11 8.52
N TRP A 126 -25.06 10.17 8.25
CA TRP A 126 -25.40 8.75 8.24
C TRP A 126 -25.37 8.15 9.66
N PRO A 127 -26.35 7.29 10.01
CA PRO A 127 -26.33 6.61 11.29
C PRO A 127 -25.14 5.65 11.38
N SER A 128 -24.52 5.57 12.57
CA SER A 128 -23.37 4.71 12.87
C SER A 128 -23.61 3.23 12.54
N THR A 129 -24.86 2.78 12.56
CA THR A 129 -25.28 1.42 12.19
C THR A 129 -25.02 1.07 10.73
N ARG A 130 -24.89 2.06 9.83
CA ARG A 130 -24.55 1.85 8.41
C ARG A 130 -23.04 1.75 8.16
N PHE A 131 -22.19 2.14 9.11
CA PHE A 131 -20.72 2.02 9.01
C PHE A 131 -20.25 0.63 9.42
N ARG A 132 -20.73 -0.38 8.69
CA ARG A 132 -20.35 -1.79 8.85
C ARG A 132 -19.91 -2.39 7.53
N SER A 133 -19.03 -3.38 7.60
CA SER A 133 -18.52 -4.10 6.43
C SER A 133 -19.63 -4.69 5.55
N ALA A 134 -20.74 -5.15 6.13
CA ALA A 134 -21.89 -5.67 5.38
C ALA A 134 -22.52 -4.63 4.44
N TYR A 135 -22.63 -3.37 4.87
CA TYR A 135 -23.27 -2.31 4.09
C TYR A 135 -22.33 -1.79 3.00
N PHE A 136 -21.07 -1.51 3.34
CA PHE A 136 -20.07 -1.06 2.36
C PHE A 136 -19.66 -2.18 1.39
N GLY A 137 -19.79 -3.43 1.81
CA GLY A 137 -19.63 -4.61 0.99
C GLY A 137 -20.74 -4.82 -0.03
N SER A 138 -21.89 -4.15 0.06
CA SER A 138 -23.01 -4.39 -0.87
C SER A 138 -22.76 -3.90 -2.30
N THR A 139 -22.05 -2.77 -2.45
CA THR A 139 -21.93 -2.05 -3.73
C THR A 139 -20.48 -1.74 -4.06
N TRP A 140 -20.06 -1.98 -5.30
CA TRP A 140 -18.68 -1.72 -5.73
C TRP A 140 -18.26 -0.26 -5.57
N VAL A 141 -19.19 0.69 -5.76
CA VAL A 141 -18.97 2.13 -5.54
C VAL A 141 -18.65 2.45 -4.08
N LEU A 142 -19.39 1.86 -3.14
CA LEU A 142 -19.14 2.02 -1.70
C LEU A 142 -17.79 1.38 -1.33
N ARG A 143 -17.47 0.20 -1.89
CA ARG A 143 -16.17 -0.45 -1.68
C ARG A 143 -15.01 0.41 -2.18
N SER A 144 -15.11 1.01 -3.37
CA SER A 144 -14.04 1.86 -3.92
C SER A 144 -13.87 3.16 -3.13
N MET A 145 -14.97 3.78 -2.71
CA MET A 145 -14.93 4.96 -1.82
C MET A 145 -14.26 4.61 -0.49
N LEU A 146 -14.61 3.46 0.09
CA LEU A 146 -14.03 2.98 1.34
C LEU A 146 -12.52 2.71 1.21
N VAL A 147 -12.07 2.12 0.10
CA VAL A 147 -10.64 1.90 -0.14
C VAL A 147 -9.89 3.24 -0.23
N ALA A 148 -10.44 4.22 -0.95
CA ALA A 148 -9.82 5.54 -1.07
C ALA A 148 -9.74 6.27 0.29
N SER A 149 -10.82 6.26 1.07
CA SER A 149 -10.84 6.85 2.41
C SER A 149 -9.93 6.10 3.38
N TRP A 150 -9.86 4.77 3.29
CA TRP A 150 -8.97 3.95 4.11
C TRP A 150 -7.49 4.23 3.81
N LEU A 151 -7.11 4.44 2.55
CA LEU A 151 -5.74 4.78 2.19
C LEU A 151 -5.35 6.21 2.60
N THR A 152 -6.32 7.11 2.76
CA THR A 152 -6.06 8.42 3.39
C THR A 152 -5.90 8.25 4.90
N ALA A 153 -6.77 7.43 5.50
CA ALA A 153 -6.77 7.13 6.93
C ALA A 153 -5.61 6.24 7.38
N SER A 154 -4.93 5.52 6.47
CA SER A 154 -3.92 4.53 6.83
C SER A 154 -2.78 5.14 7.63
N ASN A 155 -2.32 6.35 7.28
CA ASN A 155 -1.29 7.05 8.08
C ASN A 155 -1.79 7.39 9.50
N ALA A 156 -3.07 7.70 9.67
CA ALA A 156 -3.65 7.98 10.98
C ALA A 156 -3.85 6.70 11.79
N ILE A 157 -4.25 5.60 11.13
CA ILE A 157 -4.38 4.27 11.73
C ILE A 157 -3.01 3.75 12.19
N ASP A 158 -1.98 3.91 11.36
CA ASP A 158 -0.61 3.47 11.68
C ASP A 158 -0.06 4.22 12.91
N ARG A 159 -0.32 5.53 13.04
CA ARG A 159 0.03 6.31 14.24
C ARG A 159 -0.70 5.85 15.51
N ILE A 160 -1.96 5.46 15.38
CA ILE A 160 -2.74 4.94 16.52
C ILE A 160 -2.18 3.58 16.95
N LEU A 161 -1.84 2.71 15.99
CA LEU A 161 -1.23 1.41 16.26
C LEU A 161 0.15 1.57 16.90
N GLU A 162 0.99 2.48 16.42
CA GLU A 162 2.31 2.77 16.99
C GLU A 162 2.21 3.29 18.44
N ALA A 163 1.24 4.18 18.72
CA ALA A 163 0.97 4.64 20.08
C ALA A 163 0.39 3.54 21.00
N GLU A 164 -0.46 2.66 20.47
CA GLU A 164 -0.94 1.46 21.20
C GLU A 164 0.22 0.50 21.50
N GLU A 165 1.11 0.25 20.54
CA GLU A 165 2.30 -0.58 20.70
C GLU A 165 3.25 0.01 21.73
N GLU A 166 3.53 1.32 21.69
CA GLU A 166 4.38 1.99 22.68
C GLU A 166 3.80 1.92 24.11
N THR A 167 2.46 2.00 24.23
CA THR A 167 1.77 1.83 25.51
C THR A 167 1.86 0.39 26.04
N ILE A 168 1.82 -0.60 25.16
CA ILE A 168 1.96 -2.03 25.52
C ILE A 168 3.42 -2.37 25.84
N LEU A 169 4.39 -1.73 25.18
CA LEU A 169 5.82 -1.95 25.38
C LEU A 169 6.36 -1.22 26.62
N ALA A 170 5.78 -0.08 27.01
CA ALA A 170 6.14 0.67 28.21
C ALA A 170 6.29 -0.18 29.50
N PRO A 171 5.39 -1.13 29.82
CA PRO A 171 5.58 -2.01 30.96
C PRO A 171 6.70 -3.05 30.78
N PHE A 172 7.02 -3.48 29.55
CA PHE A 172 8.12 -4.43 29.30
C PHE A 172 9.49 -3.76 29.35
N THR A 173 9.62 -2.55 28.82
CA THR A 173 10.86 -1.76 28.90
C THR A 173 11.22 -1.45 30.35
N ARG A 174 10.21 -1.09 31.18
CA ARG A 174 10.42 -0.82 32.60
C ARG A 174 10.87 -2.05 33.40
N VAL A 175 10.44 -3.26 33.02
CA VAL A 175 10.87 -4.52 33.67
C VAL A 175 12.30 -4.89 33.28
N ILE A 176 12.73 -4.59 32.06
CA ILE A 176 14.12 -4.81 31.61
C ILE A 176 15.09 -3.89 32.35
N GLU A 177 14.72 -2.63 32.56
CA GLU A 177 15.53 -1.67 33.35
C GLU A 177 15.66 -2.10 34.81
N LEU A 178 14.57 -2.55 35.46
CA LEU A 178 14.63 -3.04 36.85
C LEU A 178 15.38 -4.38 37.00
N GLY A 179 15.36 -5.25 35.99
CA GLY A 179 16.12 -6.51 36.00
C GLY A 179 17.63 -6.31 35.78
N ALA A 180 18.03 -5.18 35.20
CA ALA A 180 19.44 -4.81 35.06
C ALA A 180 20.05 -4.29 36.37
N GLU A 181 19.26 -3.59 37.20
CA GLU A 181 19.72 -3.07 38.50
C GLU A 181 19.89 -4.18 39.57
N THR A 182 19.21 -5.33 39.45
CA THR A 182 19.32 -6.43 40.42
C THR A 182 20.49 -7.39 40.20
N ASN A 183 21.28 -7.22 39.13
CA ASN A 183 22.44 -8.06 38.83
C ASN A 183 23.79 -7.37 39.16
N GLU A 184 23.76 -6.20 39.81
CA GLU A 184 24.96 -5.45 40.22
C GLU A 184 25.25 -5.49 41.75
N GLU A 185 24.54 -6.32 42.53
CA GLU A 185 24.89 -6.65 43.94
C GLU A 185 25.40 -8.09 44.08
#